data_AF-A0A8H3N9W4-F1
#
_entry.id   AF-A0A8H3N9W4-F1
#
_cell.length_a   1.000
_cell.length_b   1.000
_cell.length_c   1.000
_cell.angle_alpha   90.00
_cell.angle_beta   90.00
_cell.angle_gamma   90.00
#
_symmetry.space_group_name_H-M   'P 1'
#
loop_
_entity.id
_entity.type
_entity.pdbx_description
1 polymer ?
#
loop_
_entity_poly.entity_id
_entity_poly.type
_entity_poly.pdbx_seq_one_letter_code
_entity_poly.pdbx_strand_id
1 'polypeptide(L)'
;MPGRSAVSVVLLLDIFQEPTRKKTLSGVKSTALMKPRTYSAIWYRKAPAAACSSGGTTANTAIQPQLEYTPAQVLQDKVFFSALLTVAADVSVTCLLRGSRPPENDIGIHHGEASFSGHSGDVVVTIHRGGTVIAKFTGASISDSCTDGIQNYNARVGGASSSAAVSVSTGLKLDDAVCVNGTGVNNFVGLCEFACHYGYCPYSACTCESLGAERKKPNATGTQGCPIPGEDATYSGLCSLSCNYGYCPENACGTEEVELTVPTVSDFAAPACVAGTDDGDLAGLCSYACNFVTALSTPAPVPQRAL
;
A
#
# COMPACT_ATOMS: atom_id res chain seq x y z
N MET A 1 -5.94 32.47 15.85
CA MET A 1 -5.63 31.46 14.81
C MET A 1 -5.86 30.09 15.43
N PRO A 2 -6.98 29.40 15.16
CA PRO A 2 -7.20 28.06 15.71
C PRO A 2 -6.38 27.04 14.91
N GLY A 3 -5.81 26.06 15.62
CA GLY A 3 -4.78 25.15 15.12
C GLY A 3 -5.25 24.24 13.99
N ARG A 4 -4.46 24.19 12.92
CA ARG A 4 -4.58 23.20 11.84
C ARG A 4 -4.14 21.84 12.39
N SER A 5 -5.00 20.83 12.29
CA SER A 5 -4.66 19.45 12.65
C SER A 5 -4.39 18.66 11.38
N ALA A 6 -3.20 18.08 11.26
CA ALA A 6 -2.82 17.17 10.19
C ALA A 6 -3.17 15.72 10.57
N VAL A 7 -3.75 14.96 9.65
CA VAL A 7 -3.99 13.53 9.85
C VAL A 7 -2.75 12.77 9.40
N SER A 8 -1.82 12.50 10.32
CA SER A 8 -0.68 11.64 10.03
C SER A 8 -1.13 10.18 10.15
N VAL A 9 -1.21 9.47 9.02
CA VAL A 9 -1.51 8.02 9.01
C VAL A 9 -0.23 7.27 9.36
N VAL A 10 0.08 7.22 10.64
CA VAL A 10 0.96 6.19 11.21
C VAL A 10 0.04 5.19 11.89
N LEU A 11 -0.42 4.19 11.14
CA LEU A 11 -1.17 3.09 11.70
C LEU A 11 -0.64 1.78 11.15
N LEU A 12 0.50 1.33 11.65
CA LEU A 12 0.85 -0.09 11.63
C LEU A 12 1.95 -0.32 12.67
N LEU A 13 1.57 -0.83 13.84
CA LEU A 13 2.30 -1.84 14.65
C LEU A 13 1.65 -2.13 16.01
N ASP A 14 0.74 -1.28 16.51
CA ASP A 14 0.23 -1.45 17.89
C ASP A 14 -1.04 -2.32 18.04
N ILE A 15 -1.61 -2.86 16.96
CA ILE A 15 -2.86 -3.67 17.04
C ILE A 15 -2.59 -5.10 17.55
N PHE A 16 -1.32 -5.54 17.64
CA PHE A 16 -0.95 -6.88 18.12
C PHE A 16 -0.32 -6.93 19.52
N GLN A 17 -0.20 -5.81 20.24
CA GLN A 17 0.30 -5.84 21.62
C GLN A 17 -0.85 -5.94 22.64
N GLU A 18 -1.13 -7.16 23.10
CA GLU A 18 -1.84 -7.39 24.35
C GLU A 18 -0.98 -6.95 25.56
N PRO A 19 -1.60 -6.48 26.67
CA PRO A 19 -0.86 -5.96 27.81
C PRO A 19 -0.16 -7.10 28.55
N THR A 20 1.17 -7.17 28.43
CA THR A 20 1.99 -8.11 29.19
C THR A 20 2.09 -7.67 30.66
N ARG A 21 1.10 -8.03 31.48
CA ARG A 21 1.30 -8.05 32.95
C ARG A 21 2.21 -9.21 33.31
N LYS A 22 3.53 -8.96 33.39
CA LYS A 22 4.48 -9.83 34.08
C LYS A 22 4.16 -9.84 35.58
N LYS A 23 3.39 -10.83 36.04
CA LYS A 23 3.47 -11.29 37.44
C LYS A 23 4.38 -12.51 37.47
N THR A 24 5.54 -12.34 38.08
CA THR A 24 6.49 -13.41 38.38
C THR A 24 5.83 -14.40 39.33
N LEU A 25 5.52 -15.61 38.86
CA LEU A 25 5.17 -16.74 39.71
C LEU A 25 5.88 -17.98 39.15
N SER A 26 6.91 -18.39 39.88
CA SER A 26 7.61 -19.66 39.71
C SER A 26 6.59 -20.80 39.84
N GLY A 27 6.49 -21.68 38.82
CA GLY A 27 5.78 -22.96 38.94
C GLY A 27 4.50 -23.19 38.12
N VAL A 28 4.23 -22.46 37.03
CA VAL A 28 3.12 -22.81 36.12
C VAL A 28 3.64 -23.67 34.97
N LYS A 29 3.21 -24.95 34.92
CA LYS A 29 3.35 -25.81 33.73
C LYS A 29 2.78 -25.08 32.52
N SER A 30 3.55 -25.04 31.42
CA SER A 30 3.21 -24.41 30.13
C SER A 30 1.70 -24.39 29.88
N THR A 31 1.08 -23.25 30.16
CA THR A 31 -0.32 -22.99 29.82
C THR A 31 -0.45 -23.08 28.31
N ALA A 32 -1.37 -23.93 27.85
CA ALA A 32 -1.65 -24.18 26.45
C ALA A 32 -1.53 -22.90 25.60
N LEU A 33 -0.73 -22.97 24.54
CA LEU A 33 -0.64 -21.93 23.53
C LEU A 33 -2.07 -21.58 23.08
N MET A 34 -2.46 -20.32 23.23
CA MET A 34 -3.79 -19.85 22.83
C MET A 34 -3.93 -20.13 21.33
N LYS A 35 -4.83 -21.05 20.97
CA LYS A 35 -5.00 -21.45 19.57
C LYS A 35 -5.55 -20.26 18.76
N PRO A 36 -4.99 -19.97 17.57
CA PRO A 36 -5.45 -18.85 16.77
C PRO A 36 -6.93 -19.03 16.40
N ARG A 37 -7.65 -17.91 16.29
CA ARG A 37 -9.04 -17.85 15.86
C ARG A 37 -9.10 -17.08 14.55
N THR A 38 -10.12 -17.35 13.74
CA THR A 38 -10.42 -16.48 12.61
C THR A 38 -10.79 -15.10 13.17
N TYR A 39 -10.15 -14.04 12.68
CA TYR A 39 -10.42 -12.67 13.10
C TYR A 39 -10.45 -11.74 11.89
N SER A 40 -11.44 -10.85 11.83
CA SER A 40 -11.43 -9.71 10.92
C SER A 40 -11.23 -8.41 11.67
N ALA A 41 -10.32 -7.57 11.16
CA ALA A 41 -10.27 -6.15 11.43
C ALA A 41 -10.94 -5.41 10.27
N ILE A 42 -11.81 -4.44 10.57
CA ILE A 42 -12.56 -3.64 9.61
C ILE A 42 -12.32 -2.17 9.94
N TRP A 43 -12.10 -1.34 8.92
CA TRP A 43 -12.03 0.11 9.08
C TRP A 43 -12.65 0.88 7.91
N TYR A 44 -13.36 1.96 8.23
CA TYR A 44 -14.07 2.79 7.25
C TYR A 44 -14.42 4.15 7.86
N ARG A 45 -14.75 5.14 7.02
CA ARG A 45 -15.34 6.40 7.49
C ARG A 45 -16.85 6.31 7.49
N LYS A 46 -17.50 7.03 8.41
CA LYS A 46 -18.97 7.06 8.52
C LYS A 46 -19.64 7.97 7.49
N ALA A 47 -18.86 8.71 6.70
CA ALA A 47 -19.35 9.60 5.66
C ALA A 47 -18.33 9.68 4.51
N PRO A 48 -18.79 9.91 3.27
CA PRO A 48 -17.91 10.16 2.13
C PRO A 48 -16.93 11.30 2.39
N ALA A 49 -15.69 11.23 1.90
CA ALA A 49 -14.65 12.22 2.19
C ALA A 49 -15.07 13.67 1.83
N ALA A 50 -15.93 13.82 0.83
CA ALA A 50 -16.46 15.09 0.34
C ALA A 50 -17.88 15.43 0.83
N ALA A 51 -18.47 14.66 1.77
CA ALA A 51 -19.86 14.85 2.18
C ALA A 51 -20.13 16.23 2.83
N CYS A 52 -19.15 16.77 3.56
CA CYS A 52 -19.26 18.02 4.31
C CYS A 52 -17.97 18.84 4.22
N SER A 53 -17.96 20.02 4.84
CA SER A 53 -16.77 20.88 4.90
C SER A 53 -15.62 20.14 5.59
N SER A 54 -14.39 20.31 5.09
CA SER A 54 -13.20 19.73 5.72
C SER A 54 -12.84 20.38 7.05
N GLY A 55 -13.46 21.53 7.38
CA GLY A 55 -13.11 22.32 8.57
C GLY A 55 -11.67 22.83 8.56
N GLY A 56 -11.03 22.89 7.40
CA GLY A 56 -9.61 23.24 7.27
C GLY A 56 -8.65 22.04 7.43
N THR A 57 -9.16 20.82 7.51
CA THR A 57 -8.34 19.59 7.52
C THR A 57 -7.72 19.36 6.15
N THR A 58 -6.42 19.06 6.12
CA THR A 58 -5.66 18.65 4.95
C THR A 58 -5.14 17.21 5.15
N ALA A 59 -4.94 16.47 4.06
CA ALA A 59 -4.45 15.09 4.15
C ALA A 59 -2.97 15.01 4.57
N ASN A 60 -2.17 15.99 4.14
CA ASN A 60 -0.77 16.18 4.48
C ASN A 60 -0.56 17.60 5.02
N THR A 61 0.65 17.92 5.45
CA THR A 61 0.99 19.27 5.90
C THR A 61 2.25 19.84 5.26
N ALA A 62 2.16 21.09 4.80
CA ALA A 62 3.28 21.85 4.25
C ALA A 62 4.40 22.07 5.28
N ILE A 63 4.09 22.00 6.58
CA ILE A 63 5.07 22.11 7.67
C ILE A 63 6.00 20.88 7.73
N GLN A 64 5.58 19.75 7.14
CA GLN A 64 6.36 18.51 7.01
C GLN A 64 6.89 18.30 5.58
N PRO A 65 7.32 19.38 4.92
CA PRO A 65 7.62 19.44 3.47
C PRO A 65 6.79 18.58 2.51
N GLN A 66 5.50 18.39 2.79
CA GLN A 66 4.62 17.59 1.93
C GLN A 66 3.62 18.49 1.19
N LEU A 67 3.26 18.10 -0.02
CA LEU A 67 2.14 18.73 -0.73
C LEU A 67 0.84 18.49 0.03
N GLU A 68 0.13 19.56 0.30
CA GLU A 68 -1.20 19.50 0.93
C GLU A 68 -2.24 19.11 -0.12
N TYR A 69 -2.98 18.05 0.18
CA TYR A 69 -4.14 17.64 -0.61
C TYR A 69 -5.40 17.87 0.21
N THR A 70 -6.51 18.13 -0.50
CA THR A 70 -7.83 18.04 0.13
C THR A 70 -8.07 16.59 0.58
N PRO A 71 -8.76 16.36 1.71
CA PRO A 71 -9.03 15.00 2.18
C PRO A 71 -9.73 14.13 1.12
N ALA A 72 -10.60 14.71 0.29
CA ALA A 72 -11.31 13.99 -0.77
C ALA A 72 -10.41 13.47 -1.90
N GLN A 73 -9.21 14.05 -2.11
CA GLN A 73 -8.26 13.58 -3.12
C GLN A 73 -7.48 12.33 -2.66
N VAL A 74 -7.37 12.12 -1.35
CA VAL A 74 -6.51 11.06 -0.78
C VAL A 74 -7.34 9.95 -0.16
N LEU A 75 -8.42 10.32 0.50
CA LEU A 75 -9.24 9.40 1.28
C LEU A 75 -10.26 8.68 0.40
N GLN A 76 -10.05 7.39 0.19
CA GLN A 76 -10.96 6.54 -0.58
C GLN A 76 -12.24 6.24 0.20
N ASP A 77 -13.39 6.32 -0.46
CA ASP A 77 -14.72 6.00 0.11
C ASP A 77 -14.99 4.49 0.04
N LYS A 78 -14.20 3.74 0.81
CA LYS A 78 -14.25 2.28 0.88
C LYS A 78 -14.33 1.77 2.32
N VAL A 79 -14.95 0.61 2.48
CA VAL A 79 -14.82 -0.24 3.66
C VAL A 79 -13.65 -1.18 3.42
N PHE A 80 -12.64 -1.10 4.28
CA PHE A 80 -11.47 -1.97 4.21
C PHE A 80 -11.55 -3.05 5.28
N PHE A 81 -10.99 -4.22 4.98
CA PHE A 81 -10.89 -5.29 5.96
C PHE A 81 -9.59 -6.10 5.79
N SER A 82 -9.14 -6.66 6.92
CA SER A 82 -8.11 -7.69 6.99
C SER A 82 -8.69 -8.87 7.74
N ALA A 83 -8.74 -10.05 7.14
CA ALA A 83 -9.25 -11.26 7.77
C ALA A 83 -8.17 -12.34 7.86
N LEU A 84 -7.81 -12.76 9.07
CA LEU A 84 -6.96 -13.94 9.29
C LEU A 84 -7.81 -15.20 9.14
N LEU A 85 -7.64 -15.91 8.03
CA LEU A 85 -8.25 -17.21 7.78
C LEU A 85 -7.29 -18.33 8.15
N THR A 86 -7.84 -19.31 8.86
CA THR A 86 -7.11 -20.45 9.37
C THR A 86 -7.46 -21.73 8.63
N VAL A 87 -8.30 -21.70 7.60
CA VAL A 87 -8.66 -22.82 6.71
C VAL A 87 -9.29 -22.22 5.45
N ALA A 88 -9.26 -22.97 4.35
CA ALA A 88 -10.02 -22.69 3.13
C ALA A 88 -11.42 -22.19 3.48
N ALA A 89 -11.67 -20.92 3.18
CA ALA A 89 -12.93 -20.29 3.47
C ALA A 89 -13.27 -19.31 2.34
N ASP A 90 -14.48 -19.47 1.82
CA ASP A 90 -15.14 -18.46 1.01
C ASP A 90 -15.40 -17.22 1.88
N VAL A 91 -14.47 -16.27 1.84
CA VAL A 91 -14.70 -14.95 2.43
C VAL A 91 -15.49 -14.13 1.44
N SER A 92 -16.81 -14.16 1.57
CA SER A 92 -17.68 -13.14 1.00
C SER A 92 -17.93 -12.07 2.05
N VAL A 93 -17.29 -10.90 1.89
CA VAL A 93 -17.69 -9.72 2.66
C VAL A 93 -18.98 -9.20 2.05
N THR A 94 -20.10 -9.58 2.66
CA THR A 94 -21.41 -9.03 2.29
C THR A 94 -21.62 -7.72 3.05
N CYS A 95 -20.99 -6.65 2.58
CA CYS A 95 -21.56 -5.31 2.75
C CYS A 95 -22.83 -5.24 1.90
N LEU A 96 -23.74 -4.28 2.14
CA LEU A 96 -24.85 -3.99 1.21
C LEU A 96 -24.38 -3.42 -0.14
N LEU A 97 -23.16 -3.77 -0.58
CA LEU A 97 -22.36 -3.20 -1.64
C LEU A 97 -21.43 -4.29 -2.15
N ARG A 98 -21.80 -4.84 -3.30
CA ARG A 98 -21.21 -6.06 -3.86
C ARG A 98 -19.80 -5.80 -4.38
N GLY A 99 -18.84 -6.48 -3.77
CA GLY A 99 -17.53 -6.72 -4.35
C GLY A 99 -16.57 -7.31 -3.34
N SER A 100 -16.21 -8.58 -3.52
CA SER A 100 -15.01 -9.15 -2.92
C SER A 100 -14.33 -10.04 -3.96
N ARG A 101 -13.07 -9.71 -4.30
CA ARG A 101 -12.20 -10.57 -5.09
C ARG A 101 -11.71 -11.69 -4.15
N PRO A 102 -11.93 -12.98 -4.47
CA PRO A 102 -11.44 -14.06 -3.64
C PRO A 102 -9.90 -14.09 -3.69
N PRO A 103 -9.22 -14.38 -2.57
CA PRO A 103 -7.78 -14.57 -2.53
C PRO A 103 -7.36 -15.89 -3.22
N GLU A 104 -6.15 -15.91 -3.77
CA GLU A 104 -5.58 -17.03 -4.54
C GLU A 104 -5.17 -18.23 -3.66
N ASN A 105 -5.18 -18.08 -2.33
CA ASN A 105 -4.84 -19.15 -1.37
C ASN A 105 -5.74 -19.12 -0.14
N ASP A 106 -5.98 -20.29 0.44
CA ASP A 106 -7.05 -20.60 1.38
C ASP A 106 -6.76 -20.31 2.87
N ILE A 107 -5.53 -19.92 3.22
CA ILE A 107 -5.07 -19.73 4.61
C ILE A 107 -4.14 -18.50 4.64
N GLY A 108 -4.32 -17.60 5.60
CA GLY A 108 -3.49 -16.40 5.76
C GLY A 108 -4.26 -15.14 6.15
N ILE A 109 -3.60 -13.99 6.09
CA ILE A 109 -4.28 -12.69 6.23
C ILE A 109 -4.77 -12.26 4.85
N HIS A 110 -6.05 -11.97 4.75
CA HIS A 110 -6.71 -11.55 3.53
C HIS A 110 -7.11 -10.09 3.64
N HIS A 111 -6.57 -9.26 2.76
CA HIS A 111 -6.96 -7.87 2.63
C HIS A 111 -8.03 -7.74 1.56
N GLY A 112 -9.00 -6.87 1.80
CA GLY A 112 -9.98 -6.53 0.80
C GLY A 112 -10.65 -5.21 1.08
N GLU A 113 -11.39 -4.74 0.09
CA GLU A 113 -12.05 -3.46 0.11
C GLU A 113 -13.37 -3.52 -0.66
N ALA A 114 -14.33 -2.69 -0.24
CA ALA A 114 -15.59 -2.50 -0.93
C ALA A 114 -15.94 -1.01 -0.96
N SER A 115 -16.19 -0.46 -2.15
CA SER A 115 -16.63 0.94 -2.28
C SER A 115 -18.02 1.13 -1.71
N PHE A 116 -18.23 2.25 -1.01
CA PHE A 116 -19.55 2.70 -0.55
C PHE A 116 -20.06 3.95 -1.26
N SER A 117 -19.38 4.40 -2.32
CA SER A 117 -19.84 5.54 -3.12
C SER A 117 -21.29 5.34 -3.58
N GLY A 118 -22.14 6.33 -3.30
CA GLY A 118 -23.56 6.31 -3.66
C GLY A 118 -24.45 5.46 -2.74
N HIS A 119 -23.95 5.03 -1.60
CA HIS A 119 -24.69 4.14 -0.71
C HIS A 119 -24.56 4.55 0.77
N SER A 120 -25.61 4.27 1.54
CA SER A 120 -25.74 4.63 2.95
C SER A 120 -26.41 3.50 3.72
N GLY A 121 -26.25 3.50 5.04
CA GLY A 121 -26.81 2.49 5.94
C GLY A 121 -25.74 1.69 6.68
N ASP A 122 -26.19 0.68 7.42
CA ASP A 122 -25.34 -0.10 8.32
C ASP A 122 -24.25 -0.88 7.57
N VAL A 123 -23.02 -0.81 8.09
CA VAL A 123 -21.92 -1.63 7.60
C VAL A 123 -21.98 -2.99 8.29
N VAL A 124 -22.26 -4.02 7.51
CA VAL A 124 -22.21 -5.41 7.98
C VAL A 124 -21.09 -6.11 7.24
N VAL A 125 -20.17 -6.73 7.98
CA VAL A 125 -19.10 -7.56 7.42
C VAL A 125 -19.25 -8.95 7.99
N THR A 126 -19.36 -9.93 7.10
CA THR A 126 -19.55 -11.33 7.45
C THR A 126 -18.41 -12.16 6.87
N ILE A 127 -18.00 -13.18 7.62
CA ILE A 127 -17.11 -14.22 7.15
C ILE A 127 -17.90 -15.51 7.11
N HIS A 128 -17.92 -16.16 5.94
CA HIS A 128 -18.61 -17.42 5.73
C HIS A 128 -17.62 -18.59 5.68
N ARG A 129 -18.09 -19.78 6.05
CA ARG A 129 -17.40 -21.06 5.87
C ARG A 129 -18.44 -22.13 5.58
N GLY A 130 -18.39 -22.75 4.39
CA GLY A 130 -19.37 -23.75 3.97
C GLY A 130 -20.82 -23.25 4.08
N GLY A 131 -21.08 -22.01 3.66
CA GLY A 131 -22.38 -21.35 3.77
C GLY A 131 -22.76 -20.83 5.18
N THR A 132 -22.01 -21.16 6.22
CA THR A 132 -22.30 -20.74 7.61
C THR A 132 -21.52 -19.48 7.98
N VAL A 133 -22.17 -18.50 8.63
CA VAL A 133 -21.49 -17.31 9.17
C VAL A 133 -20.65 -17.71 10.38
N ILE A 134 -19.34 -17.57 10.29
CA ILE A 134 -18.40 -17.90 11.37
C ILE A 134 -17.93 -16.67 12.16
N ALA A 135 -18.04 -15.48 11.58
CA ALA A 135 -17.82 -14.20 12.24
C ALA A 135 -18.71 -13.13 11.59
N LYS A 136 -19.27 -12.24 12.39
CA LYS A 136 -20.09 -11.12 11.93
C LYS A 136 -19.74 -9.87 12.71
N PHE A 137 -19.44 -8.81 11.98
CA PHE A 137 -19.31 -7.47 12.50
C PHE A 137 -20.49 -6.63 12.02
N THR A 138 -21.09 -5.87 12.94
CA THR A 138 -22.09 -4.85 12.61
C THR A 138 -21.57 -3.52 13.12
N GLY A 139 -21.30 -2.62 12.19
CA GLY A 139 -20.79 -1.29 12.43
C GLY A 139 -21.87 -0.21 12.41
N ALA A 140 -21.46 1.01 12.73
CA ALA A 140 -22.30 2.19 12.58
C ALA A 140 -22.59 2.46 11.09
N SER A 141 -23.74 3.07 10.83
CA SER A 141 -24.16 3.44 9.49
C SER A 141 -23.22 4.44 8.82
N ILE A 142 -23.09 4.30 7.51
CA ILE A 142 -22.56 5.33 6.62
C ILE A 142 -23.71 6.26 6.23
N SER A 143 -23.48 7.56 6.31
CA SER A 143 -24.42 8.59 5.86
C SER A 143 -23.69 9.85 5.41
N ASP A 144 -24.38 10.71 4.67
CA ASP A 144 -23.83 12.01 4.23
C ASP A 144 -23.97 13.11 5.30
N SER A 145 -24.40 12.75 6.52
CA SER A 145 -24.63 13.70 7.61
C SER A 145 -23.39 13.85 8.49
N CYS A 146 -22.94 15.09 8.71
CA CYS A 146 -21.83 15.38 9.61
C CYS A 146 -22.26 16.24 10.79
N THR A 147 -21.66 15.99 11.96
CA THR A 147 -21.84 16.83 13.14
C THR A 147 -21.36 18.25 12.81
N ASP A 148 -22.21 19.24 13.05
CA ASP A 148 -21.94 20.67 12.78
C ASP A 148 -21.54 21.00 11.33
N GLY A 149 -21.86 20.13 10.37
CA GLY A 149 -21.46 20.30 8.96
C GLY A 149 -19.96 20.15 8.71
N ILE A 150 -19.20 19.63 9.69
CA ILE A 150 -17.75 19.39 9.59
C ILE A 150 -17.48 17.90 9.47
N GLN A 151 -16.67 17.53 8.49
CA GLN A 151 -16.38 16.14 8.23
C GLN A 151 -15.45 15.53 9.28
N ASN A 152 -15.81 14.33 9.76
CA ASN A 152 -14.96 13.56 10.65
C ASN A 152 -14.20 12.51 9.84
N TYR A 153 -12.91 12.77 9.63
CA TYR A 153 -12.03 11.90 8.86
C TYR A 153 -11.49 10.70 9.63
N ASN A 154 -11.76 10.59 10.93
CA ASN A 154 -11.31 9.46 11.74
C ASN A 154 -11.96 8.15 11.25
N ALA A 155 -11.13 7.13 11.05
CA ALA A 155 -11.61 5.81 10.73
C ALA A 155 -12.37 5.22 11.92
N ARG A 156 -13.55 4.69 11.65
CA ARG A 156 -14.23 3.77 12.56
C ARG A 156 -13.61 2.40 12.37
N VAL A 157 -13.04 1.87 13.43
CA VAL A 157 -12.45 0.53 13.48
C VAL A 157 -13.35 -0.44 14.22
N GLY A 158 -13.27 -1.71 13.85
CA GLY A 158 -13.97 -2.78 14.54
C GLY A 158 -13.50 -4.14 14.06
N GLY A 159 -14.09 -5.20 14.60
CA GLY A 159 -13.70 -6.54 14.24
C GLY A 159 -14.67 -7.60 14.73
N ALA A 160 -14.47 -8.82 14.24
CA ALA A 160 -15.21 -9.99 14.68
C ALA A 160 -14.28 -11.22 14.72
N SER A 161 -14.44 -12.03 15.75
CA SER A 161 -13.70 -13.30 15.91
C SER A 161 -14.63 -14.50 15.80
N SER A 162 -14.11 -15.62 15.32
CA SER A 162 -14.80 -16.91 15.45
C SER A 162 -14.79 -17.42 16.89
N SER A 163 -15.85 -18.10 17.28
CA SER A 163 -15.96 -18.77 18.59
C SER A 163 -15.07 -20.02 18.68
N ALA A 164 -14.82 -20.69 17.55
CA ALA A 164 -13.93 -21.84 17.46
C ALA A 164 -12.47 -21.40 17.27
N ALA A 165 -11.58 -21.98 18.06
CA ALA A 165 -10.14 -21.87 17.84
C ALA A 165 -9.69 -22.95 16.86
N VAL A 166 -8.80 -22.58 15.94
CA VAL A 166 -8.35 -23.42 14.84
C VAL A 166 -6.83 -23.46 14.85
N SER A 167 -6.24 -24.65 14.83
CA SER A 167 -4.80 -24.82 14.72
C SER A 167 -4.46 -25.16 13.28
N VAL A 168 -4.05 -24.15 12.52
CA VAL A 168 -3.53 -24.35 11.16
C VAL A 168 -2.28 -23.50 11.00
N SER A 169 -1.25 -24.15 10.49
CA SER A 169 -0.03 -23.51 10.02
C SER A 169 -0.15 -23.41 8.51
N THR A 170 0.21 -22.27 7.94
CA THR A 170 0.68 -22.27 6.56
C THR A 170 1.84 -23.28 6.50
N GLY A 171 1.83 -24.20 5.54
CA GLY A 171 2.95 -25.14 5.36
C GLY A 171 4.27 -24.43 5.07
N LEU A 172 4.18 -23.16 4.67
CA LEU A 172 5.27 -22.23 4.44
C LEU A 172 5.49 -21.35 5.68
N LYS A 173 6.73 -21.29 6.17
CA LYS A 173 7.10 -20.32 7.22
C LYS A 173 7.23 -18.93 6.60
N LEU A 174 7.00 -17.89 7.39
CA LEU A 174 7.14 -16.52 6.90
C LEU A 174 8.57 -16.22 6.39
N ASP A 175 9.58 -16.80 7.04
CA ASP A 175 10.99 -16.68 6.63
C ASP A 175 11.29 -17.36 5.28
N ASP A 176 10.44 -18.29 4.85
CA ASP A 176 10.54 -19.00 3.57
C ASP A 176 9.64 -18.35 2.49
N ALA A 177 8.84 -17.35 2.86
CA ALA A 177 7.92 -16.69 1.94
C ALA A 177 8.64 -15.59 1.16
N VAL A 178 8.47 -15.62 -0.16
CA VAL A 178 9.00 -14.60 -1.08
C VAL A 178 7.85 -13.81 -1.67
N CYS A 179 8.14 -12.64 -2.24
CA CYS A 179 7.15 -11.99 -3.09
C CYS A 179 6.79 -12.89 -4.26
N VAL A 180 5.51 -13.01 -4.58
CA VAL A 180 4.99 -13.80 -5.72
C VAL A 180 4.07 -13.00 -6.62
N ASN A 181 3.73 -11.77 -6.22
CA ASN A 181 3.06 -10.80 -7.07
C ASN A 181 3.54 -9.41 -6.65
N GLY A 182 3.93 -8.59 -7.61
CA GLY A 182 4.41 -7.24 -7.36
C GLY A 182 4.21 -6.36 -8.57
N THR A 183 4.23 -5.06 -8.32
CA THR A 183 4.03 -4.01 -9.33
C THR A 183 5.12 -2.96 -9.23
N GLY A 184 5.23 -2.10 -10.24
CA GLY A 184 6.17 -0.98 -10.30
C GLY A 184 5.48 0.28 -10.79
N VAL A 185 6.26 1.31 -11.10
CA VAL A 185 5.77 2.54 -11.77
C VAL A 185 6.34 2.59 -13.19
N ASN A 186 5.69 3.31 -14.11
CA ASN A 186 6.20 3.53 -15.47
C ASN A 186 6.62 2.21 -16.16
N ASN A 187 7.85 2.16 -16.70
CA ASN A 187 8.40 0.99 -17.37
C ASN A 187 8.81 -0.15 -16.41
N PHE A 188 8.75 0.05 -15.09
CA PHE A 188 8.94 -1.03 -14.12
C PHE A 188 7.75 -1.97 -13.99
N VAL A 189 6.54 -1.58 -14.40
CA VAL A 189 5.32 -2.38 -14.15
C VAL A 189 5.49 -3.83 -14.60
N GLY A 190 5.81 -4.06 -15.88
CA GLY A 190 5.98 -5.41 -16.41
C GLY A 190 7.20 -6.15 -15.86
N LEU A 191 8.30 -5.43 -15.61
CA LEU A 191 9.52 -6.01 -15.02
C LEU A 191 9.30 -6.47 -13.58
N CYS A 192 8.59 -5.69 -12.78
CA CYS A 192 8.24 -6.03 -11.41
C CYS A 192 7.21 -7.16 -11.36
N GLU A 193 6.19 -7.14 -12.23
CA GLU A 193 5.24 -8.25 -12.34
C GLU A 193 5.97 -9.57 -12.63
N PHE A 194 6.90 -9.59 -13.59
CA PHE A 194 7.67 -10.78 -13.94
C PHE A 194 8.66 -11.19 -12.85
N ALA A 195 9.46 -10.25 -12.34
CA ALA A 195 10.54 -10.57 -11.41
C ALA A 195 10.00 -10.95 -10.02
N CYS A 196 9.03 -10.20 -9.51
CA CYS A 196 8.38 -10.49 -8.24
C CYS A 196 7.60 -11.81 -8.32
N HIS A 197 7.11 -12.24 -9.49
CA HIS A 197 6.51 -13.57 -9.66
C HIS A 197 7.42 -14.72 -9.23
N TYR A 198 8.74 -14.54 -9.37
CA TYR A 198 9.77 -15.54 -9.08
C TYR A 198 10.63 -15.22 -7.84
N GLY A 199 10.14 -14.35 -6.96
CA GLY A 199 10.80 -14.04 -5.69
C GLY A 199 11.90 -12.98 -5.75
N TYR A 200 12.20 -12.39 -6.92
CA TYR A 200 13.13 -11.26 -7.02
C TYR A 200 12.34 -9.95 -7.12
N CYS A 201 12.15 -9.29 -5.98
CA CYS A 201 11.32 -8.08 -5.89
C CYS A 201 12.09 -6.98 -5.14
N PRO A 202 13.02 -6.26 -5.81
CA PRO A 202 13.81 -5.23 -5.17
C PRO A 202 12.93 -4.05 -4.75
N TYR A 203 12.90 -3.73 -3.46
CA TYR A 203 12.06 -2.67 -2.89
C TYR A 203 12.35 -1.27 -3.46
N SER A 204 13.55 -1.07 -4.03
CA SER A 204 13.94 0.18 -4.67
C SER A 204 13.23 0.41 -6.01
N ALA A 205 12.64 -0.62 -6.61
CA ALA A 205 11.96 -0.54 -7.90
C ALA A 205 10.52 -1.11 -7.90
N CYS A 206 10.25 -2.07 -7.02
CA CYS A 206 9.01 -2.84 -7.02
C CYS A 206 8.30 -2.79 -5.67
N THR A 207 6.98 -2.82 -5.71
CA THR A 207 6.09 -2.97 -4.56
C THR A 207 5.51 -4.39 -4.55
N CYS A 208 5.76 -5.14 -3.48
CA CYS A 208 5.19 -6.46 -3.32
C CYS A 208 3.70 -6.39 -2.94
N GLU A 209 2.85 -7.03 -3.72
CA GLU A 209 1.41 -7.11 -3.49
C GLU A 209 1.00 -8.39 -2.74
N SER A 210 1.78 -9.48 -2.90
CA SER A 210 1.54 -10.72 -2.16
C SER A 210 2.81 -11.55 -1.93
N LEU A 211 2.87 -12.19 -0.76
CA LEU A 211 3.89 -13.18 -0.39
C LEU A 211 3.37 -14.61 -0.61
N GLY A 212 4.25 -15.52 -0.96
CA GLY A 212 3.93 -16.92 -1.20
C GLY A 212 5.17 -17.81 -1.28
N ALA A 213 4.96 -19.08 -1.64
CA ALA A 213 6.06 -20.01 -1.84
C ALA A 213 6.83 -19.63 -3.12
N GLU A 214 8.15 -19.75 -3.09
CA GLU A 214 8.97 -19.46 -4.26
C GLU A 214 8.57 -20.35 -5.44
N ARG A 215 8.27 -19.69 -6.57
CA ARG A 215 7.93 -20.38 -7.81
C ARG A 215 9.20 -20.82 -8.53
N LYS A 216 9.14 -21.98 -9.19
CA LYS A 216 10.26 -22.48 -10.00
C LYS A 216 10.50 -21.54 -11.18
N LYS A 217 11.71 -20.99 -11.26
CA LYS A 217 12.14 -20.13 -12.37
C LYS A 217 12.15 -20.90 -13.69
N PRO A 218 11.88 -20.23 -14.84
CA PRO A 218 12.06 -20.82 -16.16
C PRO A 218 13.53 -21.23 -16.39
N ASN A 219 13.79 -21.94 -17.48
CA ASN A 219 15.17 -22.22 -17.86
C ASN A 219 15.85 -20.91 -18.27
N ALA A 220 17.06 -20.68 -17.75
CA ALA A 220 17.87 -19.55 -18.14
C ALA A 220 18.21 -19.62 -19.63
N THR A 221 17.96 -18.53 -20.35
CA THR A 221 18.29 -18.37 -21.77
C THR A 221 19.74 -17.96 -21.97
N GLY A 222 20.38 -17.38 -20.94
CA GLY A 222 21.70 -16.76 -21.03
C GLY A 222 21.68 -15.36 -21.65
N THR A 223 20.49 -14.79 -21.91
CA THR A 223 20.37 -13.44 -22.44
C THR A 223 20.72 -12.40 -21.36
N GLN A 224 21.82 -11.68 -21.56
CA GLN A 224 22.18 -10.55 -20.70
C GLN A 224 21.34 -9.33 -21.07
N GLY A 225 20.38 -8.98 -20.21
CA GLY A 225 19.58 -7.77 -20.36
C GLY A 225 20.21 -6.56 -19.69
N CYS A 226 20.15 -5.42 -20.35
CA CYS A 226 20.58 -4.12 -19.86
C CYS A 226 19.47 -3.08 -20.09
N PRO A 227 19.44 -1.95 -19.35
CA PRO A 227 18.47 -0.88 -19.60
C PRO A 227 18.66 -0.26 -20.99
N ILE A 228 17.58 0.21 -21.60
CA ILE A 228 17.63 0.95 -22.88
C ILE A 228 18.03 2.43 -22.68
N PRO A 229 18.39 3.17 -23.75
CA PRO A 229 18.68 4.59 -23.65
C PRO A 229 17.51 5.38 -23.05
N GLY A 230 17.79 6.23 -22.07
CA GLY A 230 16.80 7.02 -21.35
C GLY A 230 16.42 6.45 -19.99
N GLU A 231 16.65 5.16 -19.77
CA GLU A 231 16.45 4.51 -18.47
C GLU A 231 17.70 4.59 -17.60
N ASP A 232 17.50 4.44 -16.29
CA ASP A 232 18.56 4.55 -15.30
C ASP A 232 19.06 3.19 -14.77
N ALA A 233 20.10 3.24 -13.93
CA ALA A 233 20.76 2.04 -13.39
C ALA A 233 19.87 1.13 -12.53
N THR A 234 18.75 1.62 -12.00
CA THR A 234 17.81 0.83 -11.20
C THR A 234 17.10 -0.25 -12.03
N TYR A 235 17.03 -0.11 -13.35
CA TYR A 235 16.55 -1.14 -14.28
C TYR A 235 17.53 -2.31 -14.45
N SER A 236 18.83 -2.13 -14.15
CA SER A 236 19.89 -3.10 -14.51
C SER A 236 19.64 -4.50 -13.94
N GLY A 237 19.31 -4.59 -12.65
CA GLY A 237 19.04 -5.87 -12.00
C GLY A 237 17.78 -6.55 -12.51
N LEU A 238 16.74 -5.76 -12.83
CA LEU A 238 15.48 -6.27 -13.35
C LEU A 238 15.61 -6.72 -14.81
N CYS A 239 16.30 -5.97 -15.65
CA CYS A 239 16.57 -6.34 -17.04
C CYS A 239 17.45 -7.58 -17.13
N SER A 240 18.53 -7.66 -16.34
CA SER A 240 19.42 -8.81 -16.32
C SER A 240 18.67 -10.09 -15.94
N LEU A 241 17.84 -10.05 -14.90
CA LEU A 241 17.01 -11.19 -14.50
C LEU A 241 15.97 -11.53 -15.57
N SER A 242 15.18 -10.54 -15.99
CA SER A 242 13.99 -10.78 -16.80
C SER A 242 14.36 -11.30 -18.19
N CYS A 243 15.35 -10.68 -18.84
CA CYS A 243 15.81 -11.12 -20.17
C CYS A 243 16.42 -12.52 -20.10
N ASN A 244 17.18 -12.84 -19.03
CA ASN A 244 17.74 -14.18 -18.83
C ASN A 244 16.68 -15.27 -18.62
N TYR A 245 15.45 -14.92 -18.28
CA TYR A 245 14.33 -15.87 -18.17
C TYR A 245 13.28 -15.69 -19.27
N GLY A 246 13.64 -15.02 -20.37
CA GLY A 246 12.83 -14.94 -21.59
C GLY A 246 11.79 -13.80 -21.61
N TYR A 247 11.82 -12.89 -20.65
CA TYR A 247 10.99 -11.68 -20.64
C TYR A 247 11.86 -10.43 -20.80
N CYS A 248 11.97 -9.91 -22.02
CA CYS A 248 12.82 -8.77 -22.34
C CYS A 248 12.00 -7.70 -23.08
N PRO A 249 11.27 -6.84 -22.36
CA PRO A 249 10.40 -5.85 -22.98
C PRO A 249 11.23 -4.71 -23.60
N GLU A 250 11.07 -4.48 -24.91
CA GLU A 250 11.86 -3.51 -25.69
C GLU A 250 11.70 -2.05 -25.23
N ASN A 251 10.63 -1.74 -24.48
CA ASN A 251 10.38 -0.41 -23.93
C ASN A 251 11.13 -0.15 -22.60
N ALA A 252 11.88 -1.12 -22.08
CA ALA A 252 12.64 -0.96 -20.83
C ALA A 252 14.03 -1.61 -20.89
N CYS A 253 14.14 -2.75 -21.58
CA CYS A 253 15.36 -3.55 -21.65
C CYS A 253 15.81 -3.81 -23.08
N GLY A 254 17.12 -3.85 -23.28
CA GLY A 254 17.80 -4.29 -24.49
C GLY A 254 18.94 -5.24 -24.17
N THR A 255 19.71 -5.61 -25.20
CA THR A 255 20.90 -6.49 -25.07
C THR A 255 22.21 -5.75 -25.30
N GLU A 256 22.15 -4.47 -25.65
CA GLU A 256 23.32 -3.62 -25.85
C GLU A 256 23.49 -2.72 -24.62
N GLU A 257 24.71 -2.64 -24.11
CA GLU A 257 25.02 -1.69 -23.04
C GLU A 257 25.06 -0.27 -23.61
N VAL A 258 24.38 0.65 -22.93
CA VAL A 258 24.26 2.05 -23.32
C VAL A 258 24.61 2.93 -22.14
N GLU A 259 25.00 4.18 -22.40
CA GLU A 259 25.18 5.15 -21.31
C GLU A 259 23.85 5.42 -20.63
N LEU A 260 23.82 5.18 -19.32
CA LEU A 260 22.62 5.31 -18.49
C LEU A 260 22.43 6.76 -18.05
N THR A 261 21.17 7.18 -17.97
CA THR A 261 20.82 8.48 -17.42
C THR A 261 20.87 8.41 -15.88
N VAL A 262 21.39 9.45 -15.24
CA VAL A 262 21.19 9.65 -13.80
C VAL A 262 19.94 10.51 -13.66
N PRO A 263 18.83 9.97 -13.11
CA PRO A 263 17.60 10.72 -13.02
C PRO A 263 17.80 11.88 -12.03
N THR A 264 17.38 13.08 -12.42
CA THR A 264 17.39 14.26 -11.54
C THR A 264 16.24 14.24 -10.52
N VAL A 265 15.21 13.45 -10.81
CA VAL A 265 14.07 13.15 -9.94
C VAL A 265 13.85 11.64 -9.94
N SER A 266 13.73 11.06 -8.74
CA SER A 266 13.42 9.64 -8.62
C SER A 266 12.06 9.33 -9.26
N ASP A 267 11.98 8.27 -10.05
CA ASP A 267 10.71 7.75 -10.58
C ASP A 267 9.71 7.37 -9.48
N PHE A 268 10.21 7.16 -8.26
CA PHE A 268 9.44 6.85 -7.07
C PHE A 268 9.10 8.08 -6.22
N ALA A 269 9.55 9.27 -6.62
CA ALA A 269 9.13 10.50 -5.98
C ALA A 269 7.65 10.77 -6.35
N ALA A 270 6.82 11.03 -5.33
CA ALA A 270 5.52 11.64 -5.57
C ALA A 270 5.72 12.92 -6.39
N PRO A 271 4.80 13.31 -7.28
CA PRO A 271 4.93 14.55 -8.05
C PRO A 271 5.14 15.69 -7.05
N ALA A 272 6.38 16.19 -6.94
CA ALA A 272 6.69 17.37 -6.16
C ALA A 272 6.03 18.59 -6.83
N CYS A 273 5.97 19.73 -6.15
CA CYS A 273 5.34 20.94 -6.70
C CYS A 273 5.85 21.23 -8.12
N VAL A 274 4.99 21.01 -9.13
CA VAL A 274 5.26 21.39 -10.52
C VAL A 274 4.82 22.82 -10.82
N ALA A 275 3.90 23.37 -10.00
CA ALA A 275 3.45 24.76 -10.03
C ALA A 275 2.71 25.11 -8.73
N GLY A 276 2.72 26.39 -8.33
CA GLY A 276 1.93 26.92 -7.23
C GLY A 276 1.50 28.37 -7.51
N THR A 277 0.31 28.76 -7.07
CA THR A 277 -0.22 30.11 -7.22
C THR A 277 -0.76 30.57 -5.88
N ASP A 278 -0.45 31.80 -5.49
CA ASP A 278 -0.98 32.45 -4.29
C ASP A 278 -1.31 33.91 -4.61
N ASP A 279 -2.33 34.45 -3.94
CA ASP A 279 -2.84 35.83 -4.11
C ASP A 279 -2.19 36.78 -3.09
N GLY A 280 -0.85 36.71 -2.93
CA GLY A 280 -0.14 37.51 -1.94
C GLY A 280 1.39 37.39 -1.95
N ASP A 281 2.02 37.81 -0.85
CA ASP A 281 3.47 37.94 -0.69
C ASP A 281 4.25 36.62 -0.80
N LEU A 282 3.56 35.46 -0.80
CA LEU A 282 4.18 34.14 -0.92
C LEU A 282 4.27 33.64 -2.38
N ALA A 283 3.75 34.39 -3.37
CA ALA A 283 3.85 34.03 -4.78
C ALA A 283 5.30 33.81 -5.24
N GLY A 284 6.24 34.61 -4.72
CA GLY A 284 7.67 34.45 -4.95
C GLY A 284 8.25 33.18 -4.32
N LEU A 285 7.74 32.77 -3.15
CA LEU A 285 8.16 31.55 -2.46
C LEU A 285 7.59 30.29 -3.13
N CYS A 286 6.33 30.34 -3.60
CA CYS A 286 5.73 29.29 -4.43
C CYS A 286 6.51 29.11 -5.74
N SER A 287 6.87 30.21 -6.41
CA SER A 287 7.70 30.15 -7.62
C SER A 287 9.10 29.61 -7.34
N TYR A 288 9.70 29.96 -6.21
CA TYR A 288 11.03 29.47 -5.81
C TYR A 288 11.04 27.98 -5.46
N ALA A 289 10.06 27.52 -4.67
CA ALA A 289 9.96 26.13 -4.24
C ALA A 289 9.75 25.15 -5.42
N CYS A 290 8.98 25.57 -6.43
CA CYS A 290 8.71 24.74 -7.61
C CYS A 290 9.82 24.88 -8.67
N ASN A 291 10.67 25.92 -8.61
CA ASN A 291 11.87 26.07 -9.46
C ASN A 291 13.14 25.40 -8.90
N PHE A 292 13.16 24.98 -7.62
CA PHE A 292 14.32 24.26 -7.08
C PHE A 292 14.46 22.83 -7.62
N VAL A 293 13.42 22.30 -8.26
CA VAL A 293 13.48 21.03 -9.01
C VAL A 293 14.05 21.26 -10.42
N THR A 294 13.87 22.45 -11.01
CA THR A 294 14.39 22.79 -12.34
C THR A 294 15.82 23.34 -12.32
N ALA A 295 16.33 23.90 -11.22
CA ALA A 295 17.66 24.52 -11.19
C ALA A 295 18.87 23.54 -11.17
N LEU A 296 18.65 22.24 -10.98
CA LEU A 296 19.69 21.20 -11.18
C LEU A 296 19.77 20.68 -12.62
N SER A 297 18.96 21.24 -13.53
CA SER A 297 18.86 20.79 -14.94
C SER A 297 19.86 21.42 -15.91
N THR A 298 20.79 22.26 -15.46
CA THR A 298 21.85 22.79 -16.32
C THR A 298 23.21 22.28 -15.87
N PRO A 299 23.92 21.44 -16.65
CA PRO A 299 25.34 21.19 -16.38
C PRO A 299 26.08 22.52 -16.47
N ALA A 300 26.83 22.86 -15.43
CA ALA A 300 27.68 24.04 -15.43
C ALA A 300 28.62 23.98 -16.64
N PRO A 301 28.77 25.05 -17.44
CA PRO A 301 29.69 25.05 -18.55
C PRO A 301 31.11 24.82 -18.04
N VAL A 302 31.78 23.80 -18.57
CA VAL A 302 33.19 23.50 -18.32
C VAL A 302 34.00 24.74 -18.74
N PRO A 303 34.81 25.35 -17.84
CA PRO A 303 35.63 26.49 -18.24
C PRO A 303 36.71 26.00 -19.20
N GLN A 304 36.62 26.41 -20.47
CA GLN A 304 37.74 26.33 -21.40
C GLN A 304 38.86 27.23 -20.85
N ARG A 305 39.89 26.60 -20.27
CA ARG A 305 41.14 27.29 -19.94
C ARG A 305 41.84 27.65 -21.25
N ALA A 306 42.08 28.95 -21.42
CA ALA A 306 42.99 29.47 -22.43
C ALA A 306 44.43 29.06 -22.09
N LEU A 307 45.03 28.27 -22.99
CA LEU A 307 46.42 28.22 -23.48
C LEU A 307 46.76 26.80 -23.94
#